data_AF-A0A1N6WQJ1-F1
#
_entry.id   AF-A0A1N6WQJ1-F1
#
_cell.length_a   1.000
_cell.length_b   1.000
_cell.length_c   1.000
_cell.angle_alpha   90.00
_cell.angle_beta   90.00
_cell.angle_gamma   90.00
#
_symmetry.space_group_name_H-M   'P 1'
#
loop_
_entity.id
_entity.type
_entity.pdbx_description
1 polymer ?
#
loop_
_entity_poly.entity_id
_entity_poly.type
_entity_poly.pdbx_seq_one_letter_code
_entity_poly.pdbx_strand_id
1 'polypeptide(L)'
;MDNSQEINYSIIIKNNPDKPTLQLLNTYWVFENGIFPNKPKQLSTENKLRIHDIYVVVKEYSYVELQYKCRTCDMILEQEVYSQSNFLQILKDEPICELCEIREELKIEEEINKLREQKEQEEKKKNELYSKLNAAVEHFEETQFNKEEARFMLHFIREGIKKISFLNHGENYEVFYKFNLLGLIHLQENIVEKYLIVSYSHKLEDLLMNWLNKETLENITQDTSSWSRLSFLLENNRSYRNSNTPRFSGTISFKEDIIIKKHTKCLYGVWDRSHDDAWFTLTPTSDIIVANNKPIHKEPKHIRDILNRFLDNPENRDF
;
A
#
# COMPACT_ATOMS: atom_id res chain seq x y z
N MET A 1 15.07 34.41 33.71
CA MET A 1 16.48 33.98 33.82
C MET A 1 17.28 35.26 33.84
N ASP A 2 17.87 35.60 34.99
CA ASP A 2 18.81 36.72 35.13
C ASP A 2 20.09 36.36 34.36
N ASN A 3 20.15 36.69 33.07
CA ASN A 3 21.39 36.66 32.30
C ASN A 3 22.16 37.95 32.58
N SER A 4 22.66 38.12 33.79
CA SER A 4 23.74 39.07 34.08
C SER A 4 25.09 38.45 33.71
N GLN A 5 25.19 37.91 32.48
CA GLN A 5 26.52 37.63 31.94
C GLN A 5 27.24 38.97 31.82
N GLU A 6 28.36 39.10 32.53
CA GLU A 6 29.27 40.24 32.34
C GLU A 6 29.79 40.17 30.90
N ILE A 7 29.24 41.05 30.06
CA ILE A 7 29.66 41.19 28.66
C ILE A 7 30.90 42.06 28.65
N ASN A 8 32.05 41.46 28.32
CA ASN A 8 33.31 42.15 28.19
C ASN A 8 33.45 42.70 26.78
N TYR A 9 33.58 44.02 26.64
CA TYR A 9 33.82 44.63 25.34
C TYR A 9 34.66 45.91 25.46
N SER A 10 35.44 46.18 24.40
CA SER A 10 36.27 47.38 24.30
C SER A 10 35.92 48.15 23.04
N ILE A 11 35.67 49.46 23.18
CA ILE A 11 35.43 50.35 22.02
C ILE A 11 36.78 50.79 21.49
N ILE A 12 37.06 50.48 20.23
CA ILE A 12 38.30 50.89 19.56
C ILE A 12 37.99 52.02 18.59
N ILE A 13 38.66 53.16 18.80
CA ILE A 13 38.53 54.36 17.95
C ILE A 13 39.68 54.40 16.95
N LYS A 14 39.36 54.53 15.66
CA LYS A 14 40.30 54.58 14.54
C LYS A 14 40.45 56.00 14.00
N ASN A 15 41.55 56.28 13.29
CA ASN A 15 41.74 57.48 12.46
C ASN A 15 41.67 58.84 13.17
N ASN A 16 41.77 58.86 14.51
CA ASN A 16 41.80 60.09 15.33
C ASN A 16 40.72 61.12 14.94
N PRO A 17 39.43 60.79 15.12
CA PRO A 17 38.34 61.64 14.70
C PRO A 17 38.32 62.96 15.49
N ASP A 18 37.62 63.97 14.95
CA ASP A 18 37.40 65.20 15.67
C ASP A 18 36.56 65.00 16.94
N LYS A 19 36.61 65.97 17.86
CA LYS A 19 35.93 65.86 19.17
C LYS A 19 34.42 65.56 19.06
N PRO A 20 33.65 66.20 18.16
CA PRO A 20 32.24 65.87 17.95
C PRO A 20 32.02 64.40 17.55
N THR A 21 32.81 63.89 16.60
CA THR A 21 32.70 62.49 16.17
C THR A 21 33.08 61.54 17.30
N LEU A 22 34.14 61.82 18.06
CA LEU A 22 34.51 61.02 19.22
C LEU A 22 33.38 60.94 20.26
N GLN A 23 32.69 62.05 20.52
CA GLN A 23 31.54 62.08 21.41
C GLN A 23 30.36 61.25 20.85
N LEU A 24 30.07 61.35 19.56
CA LEU A 24 29.05 60.53 18.88
C LEU A 24 29.35 59.03 19.02
N LEU A 25 30.59 58.61 18.76
CA LEU A 25 31.01 57.20 18.82
C LEU A 25 30.90 56.63 20.24
N ASN A 26 31.37 57.38 21.24
CA ASN A 26 31.25 56.97 22.64
C ASN A 26 29.79 56.85 23.08
N THR A 27 28.91 57.73 22.58
CA THR A 27 27.46 57.69 22.89
C THR A 27 26.77 56.54 22.17
N TYR A 28 27.15 56.27 20.92
CA TYR A 28 26.63 55.18 20.10
C TYR A 28 26.89 53.81 20.73
N TRP A 29 28.09 53.59 21.29
CA TRP A 29 28.46 52.29 21.87
C TRP A 29 28.14 52.12 23.35
N VAL A 30 27.38 53.04 23.95
CA VAL A 30 26.84 52.86 25.31
C VAL A 30 25.91 51.66 25.31
N PHE A 31 26.23 50.66 26.13
CA PHE A 31 25.43 49.45 26.30
C PHE A 31 25.08 49.26 27.77
N GLU A 32 23.80 49.29 28.08
CA GLU A 32 23.29 49.26 29.46
C GLU A 32 22.12 48.30 29.55
N ASN A 33 22.10 47.44 30.56
CA ASN A 33 20.98 46.51 30.82
C ASN A 33 20.57 45.67 29.60
N GLY A 34 21.56 45.21 28.81
CA GLY A 34 21.31 44.37 27.64
C GLY A 34 20.82 45.13 26.40
N ILE A 35 20.78 46.47 26.43
CA ILE A 35 20.29 47.29 25.32
C ILE A 35 21.23 48.45 24.99
N PHE A 36 21.16 48.93 23.74
CA PHE A 36 21.74 50.20 23.33
C PHE A 36 20.69 51.32 23.50
N PRO A 37 20.76 52.16 24.55
CA PRO A 37 19.79 53.24 24.75
C PRO A 37 19.80 54.26 23.61
N ASN A 38 20.97 54.47 22.98
CA ASN A 38 21.18 55.48 21.94
C ASN A 38 21.05 54.87 20.55
N LYS A 39 19.83 54.84 20.02
CA LYS A 39 19.57 54.30 18.68
C LYS A 39 20.05 55.25 17.58
N PRO A 40 20.49 54.75 16.41
CA PRO A 40 20.96 55.59 15.30
C PRO A 40 19.96 56.70 14.90
N LYS A 41 18.66 56.41 14.98
CA LYS A 41 17.59 57.37 14.68
C LYS A 41 17.53 58.55 15.67
N GLN A 42 17.79 58.31 16.95
CA GLN A 42 17.83 59.37 17.97
C GLN A 42 19.07 60.24 17.77
N LEU A 43 20.24 59.60 17.65
CA LEU A 43 21.51 60.27 17.41
C LEU A 43 21.51 61.11 16.12
N SER A 44 20.82 60.65 15.08
CA SER A 44 20.62 61.37 13.81
C SER A 44 19.92 62.71 14.04
N THR A 45 18.88 62.71 14.87
CA THR A 45 18.10 63.90 15.18
C THR A 45 18.89 64.88 16.03
N GLU A 46 19.60 64.39 17.05
CA GLU A 46 20.41 65.19 17.97
C GLU A 46 21.61 65.85 17.29
N ASN A 47 22.27 65.14 16.38
CA ASN A 47 23.49 65.61 15.69
C ASN A 47 23.20 66.28 14.34
N LYS A 48 21.93 66.38 13.91
CA LYS A 48 21.52 66.92 12.60
C LYS A 48 22.20 66.22 11.41
N LEU A 49 22.48 64.93 11.56
CA LEU A 49 23.08 64.07 10.53
C LEU A 49 22.01 63.17 9.92
N ARG A 50 22.19 62.69 8.69
CA ARG A 50 21.33 61.60 8.19
C ARG A 50 21.72 60.30 8.89
N ILE A 51 20.76 59.40 9.06
CA ILE A 51 21.01 58.07 9.65
C ILE A 51 22.13 57.33 8.90
N HIS A 52 22.19 57.46 7.58
CA HIS A 52 23.25 56.88 6.76
C HIS A 52 24.64 57.40 7.16
N ASP A 53 24.77 58.70 7.42
CA ASP A 53 26.04 59.33 7.79
C ASP A 53 26.54 58.79 9.13
N ILE A 54 25.64 58.49 10.08
CA ILE A 54 26.01 57.82 11.34
C ILE A 54 26.61 56.45 11.08
N TYR A 55 26.01 55.64 10.23
CA TYR A 55 26.56 54.32 9.92
C TYR A 55 27.94 54.41 9.24
N VAL A 56 28.12 55.39 8.34
CA VAL A 56 29.41 55.66 7.70
C VAL A 56 30.45 56.04 8.75
N VAL A 57 30.12 57.01 9.61
CA VAL A 57 31.02 57.47 10.69
C VAL A 57 31.37 56.35 11.66
N VAL A 58 30.39 55.59 12.15
CA VAL A 58 30.62 54.46 13.06
C VAL A 58 31.55 53.43 12.41
N LYS A 59 31.28 53.05 11.17
CA LYS A 59 32.08 52.04 10.44
C LYS A 59 33.50 52.50 10.13
N GLU A 60 33.67 53.79 9.81
CA GLU A 60 34.97 54.36 9.44
C GLU A 60 35.87 54.62 10.65
N TYR A 61 35.29 55.07 11.75
CA TYR A 61 36.03 55.58 12.91
C TYR A 61 35.95 54.69 14.15
N SER A 62 35.16 53.62 14.15
CA SER A 62 35.07 52.74 15.32
C SER A 62 34.76 51.28 15.00
N TYR A 63 35.09 50.41 15.94
CA TYR A 63 34.54 49.08 16.09
C TYR A 63 34.59 48.68 17.56
N VAL A 64 33.89 47.60 17.91
CA VAL A 64 33.95 47.02 19.25
C VAL A 64 34.64 45.67 19.18
N GLU A 65 35.62 45.44 20.05
CA GLU A 65 36.16 44.11 20.34
C GLU A 65 35.27 43.46 21.40
N LEU A 66 34.44 42.51 20.97
CA LEU A 66 33.51 41.79 21.83
C LEU A 66 34.14 40.47 22.28
N GLN A 67 34.24 40.27 23.59
CA GLN A 67 34.60 38.99 24.20
C GLN A 67 33.34 38.25 24.65
N TYR A 68 33.17 37.03 24.19
CA TYR A 68 32.03 36.17 24.55
C TYR A 68 32.49 34.73 24.77
N LYS A 69 31.67 33.93 25.45
CA LYS A 69 31.97 32.51 25.69
C LYS A 69 31.31 31.65 24.62
N CYS A 70 32.06 30.67 24.11
CA CYS A 70 31.51 29.57 23.33
C CYS A 70 30.43 28.85 24.14
N ARG A 71 29.23 28.70 23.57
CA ARG A 71 28.09 28.05 24.23
C ARG A 71 28.38 26.62 24.70
N THR A 72 29.26 25.92 24.00
CA THR A 72 29.50 24.48 24.20
C THR A 72 30.67 24.17 25.13
N CYS A 73 31.73 24.99 25.13
CA CYS A 73 32.97 24.67 25.85
C CYS A 73 33.51 25.80 26.73
N ASP A 74 32.78 26.90 26.89
CA ASP A 74 33.16 28.07 27.69
C ASP A 74 34.47 28.77 27.26
N MET A 75 35.06 28.39 26.12
CA MET A 75 36.22 29.08 25.55
C MET A 75 35.85 30.54 25.25
N ILE A 76 36.71 31.47 25.67
CA ILE A 76 36.55 32.89 25.36
C ILE A 76 36.92 33.12 23.90
N LEU A 77 36.01 33.75 23.17
CA LEU A 77 36.10 34.13 21.77
C LEU A 77 36.11 35.64 21.65
N GLU A 78 36.85 36.14 20.69
CA GLU A 78 36.98 37.57 20.39
C GLU A 78 36.52 37.84 18.97
N GLN A 79 35.70 38.88 18.80
CA GLN A 79 35.21 39.28 17.49
C GLN A 79 35.09 40.79 17.37
N GLU A 80 35.49 41.31 16.21
CA GLU A 80 35.29 42.70 15.84
C GLU A 80 33.85 42.94 15.37
N VAL A 81 33.20 43.94 15.95
CA VAL A 81 31.80 44.27 15.69
C VAL A 81 31.67 45.71 15.25
N TYR A 82 31.04 45.92 14.09
CA TYR A 82 30.94 47.23 13.43
C TYR A 82 29.55 47.88 13.53
N SER A 83 28.59 47.24 14.19
CA SER A 83 27.27 47.83 14.44
C SER A 83 26.60 47.26 15.71
N GLN A 84 25.71 48.05 16.32
CA GLN A 84 24.87 47.61 17.44
C GLN A 84 24.05 46.35 17.10
N SER A 85 23.52 46.25 15.88
CA SER A 85 22.72 45.09 15.46
C SER A 85 23.54 43.80 15.43
N ASN A 86 24.76 43.86 14.89
CA ASN A 86 25.67 42.71 14.86
C ASN A 86 26.09 42.33 16.29
N PHE A 87 26.36 43.31 17.15
CA PHE A 87 26.66 43.07 18.57
C PHE A 87 25.56 42.29 19.27
N LEU A 88 24.32 42.75 19.14
CA LEU A 88 23.15 42.07 19.71
C LEU A 88 22.93 40.68 19.09
N GLN A 89 23.19 40.53 17.80
CA GLN A 89 23.06 39.26 17.12
C GLN A 89 24.03 38.23 17.68
N ILE A 90 25.31 38.58 17.83
CA ILE A 90 26.32 37.69 18.43
C ILE A 90 25.89 37.26 19.83
N LEU A 91 25.43 38.19 20.67
CA LEU A 91 24.99 37.85 22.03
C LEU A 91 23.75 36.95 22.04
N LYS A 92 22.85 37.10 21.06
CA LYS A 92 21.62 36.32 20.97
C LYS A 92 21.85 34.92 20.39
N ASP A 93 22.73 34.81 19.40
CA ASP A 93 22.94 33.57 18.64
C ASP A 93 23.78 32.56 19.44
N GLU A 94 24.41 32.98 20.54
CA GLU A 94 25.24 32.14 21.43
C GLU A 94 26.26 31.31 20.63
N PRO A 95 27.28 31.96 20.03
CA PRO A 95 28.10 31.32 19.03
C PRO A 95 28.91 30.18 19.63
N ILE A 96 29.20 29.21 18.77
CA ILE A 96 30.10 28.10 19.07
C ILE A 96 31.48 28.39 18.47
N CYS A 97 32.53 27.90 19.11
CA CYS A 97 33.86 28.00 18.53
C CYS A 97 34.00 27.01 17.36
N GLU A 98 34.92 27.31 16.44
CA GLU A 98 35.22 26.49 15.26
C GLU A 98 35.48 25.01 15.64
N LEU A 99 36.20 24.76 16.74
CA LEU A 99 36.45 23.40 17.21
C LEU A 99 35.18 22.67 17.70
N CYS A 100 34.21 23.40 18.27
CA CYS A 100 32.93 22.82 18.67
C CYS A 100 32.02 22.58 17.47
N GLU A 101 32.04 23.49 16.49
CA GLU A 101 31.33 23.34 15.22
C GLU A 101 31.80 22.09 14.47
N ILE A 102 33.12 21.93 14.28
CA ILE A 102 33.71 20.73 13.66
C ILE A 102 33.32 19.46 14.42
N ARG A 103 33.31 19.48 15.76
CA ARG A 103 32.91 18.31 16.56
C ARG A 103 31.44 17.97 16.40
N GLU A 104 30.57 18.96 16.23
CA GLU A 104 29.14 18.76 16.01
C GLU A 104 28.91 18.19 14.61
N GLU A 105 29.58 18.72 13.60
CA GLU A 105 29.56 18.20 12.23
C GLU A 105 30.00 16.74 12.15
N LEU A 106 31.12 16.39 12.81
CA LEU A 106 31.61 15.01 12.85
C LEU A 106 30.61 14.06 13.52
N LYS A 107 29.93 14.49 14.59
CA LYS A 107 28.88 13.68 15.23
C LYS A 107 27.70 13.45 14.30
N ILE A 108 27.25 14.49 13.61
CA ILE A 108 26.17 14.40 12.62
C ILE A 108 26.57 13.44 11.49
N GLU A 109 27.81 13.53 10.99
CA GLU A 109 28.32 12.64 9.96
C GLU A 109 28.38 11.18 10.43
N GLU A 110 28.86 10.93 11.65
CA GLU A 110 28.85 9.59 12.26
C GLU A 110 27.43 9.01 12.38
N GLU A 111 26.45 9.82 12.79
CA GLU A 111 25.05 9.38 12.86
C GLU A 111 24.47 9.06 11.48
N ILE A 112 24.75 9.90 10.48
CA ILE A 112 24.36 9.66 9.09
C ILE A 112 24.97 8.36 8.58
N ASN A 113 26.26 8.11 8.85
CA ASN A 113 26.94 6.89 8.44
C ASN A 113 26.35 5.65 9.12
N LYS A 114 26.07 5.70 10.43
CA LYS A 114 25.37 4.61 11.15
C LYS A 114 24.01 4.31 10.53
N LEU A 115 23.24 5.34 10.17
CA LEU A 115 21.93 5.17 9.51
C LEU A 115 22.07 4.55 8.12
N ARG A 116 23.12 4.89 7.36
CA ARG A 116 23.39 4.29 6.05
C ARG A 116 23.74 2.81 6.19
N GLU A 117 24.64 2.46 7.10
CA GLU A 117 25.03 1.07 7.37
C GLU A 117 23.83 0.22 7.80
N GLN A 118 22.95 0.74 8.65
CA GLN A 118 21.72 0.06 9.05
C GLN A 118 20.81 -0.24 7.86
N LYS A 119 20.59 0.75 6.98
CA LYS A 119 19.78 0.56 5.76
C LYS A 119 20.38 -0.47 4.82
N GLU A 120 21.70 -0.45 4.64
CA GLU A 120 22.39 -1.42 3.79
C GLU A 120 22.26 -2.84 4.35
N GLN A 121 22.39 -3.00 5.67
CA GLN A 121 22.17 -4.30 6.32
C GLN A 121 20.72 -4.79 6.19
N GLU A 122 19.73 -3.91 6.32
CA GLU A 122 18.31 -4.25 6.12
C GLU A 122 18.04 -4.67 4.68
N GLU A 123 18.58 -3.94 3.70
CA GLU A 123 18.45 -4.28 2.29
C GLU A 123 19.13 -5.61 1.96
N LYS A 124 20.32 -5.86 2.51
CA LYS A 124 21.02 -7.13 2.35
C LYS A 124 20.20 -8.30 2.91
N LYS A 125 19.66 -8.17 4.14
CA LYS A 125 18.78 -9.18 4.74
C LYS A 125 17.53 -9.44 3.89
N LYS A 126 16.93 -8.36 3.36
CA LYS A 126 15.78 -8.45 2.47
C LYS A 126 16.13 -9.20 1.17
N ASN A 127 17.26 -8.88 0.55
CA ASN A 127 17.73 -9.54 -0.66
C ASN A 127 18.05 -11.02 -0.44
N GLU A 128 18.71 -11.35 0.67
CA GLU A 128 18.96 -12.74 1.09
C GLU A 128 17.65 -13.51 1.30
N LEU A 129 16.66 -12.89 1.94
CA LEU A 129 15.33 -13.47 2.10
C LEU A 129 14.68 -13.77 0.74
N TYR A 130 14.62 -12.81 -0.17
CA TYR A 130 14.02 -13.02 -1.49
C TYR A 130 14.79 -14.05 -2.33
N SER A 131 16.12 -14.12 -2.20
CA SER A 131 16.93 -15.15 -2.84
C SER A 131 16.53 -16.56 -2.36
N LYS A 132 16.34 -16.74 -1.04
CA LYS A 132 15.86 -18.01 -0.47
C LYS A 132 14.46 -18.38 -0.96
N LEU A 133 13.53 -17.42 -0.96
CA LEU A 133 12.17 -17.63 -1.45
C LEU A 133 12.15 -18.01 -2.93
N ASN A 134 12.98 -17.36 -3.76
CA ASN A 134 13.11 -17.68 -5.19
C ASN A 134 13.65 -19.10 -5.39
N ALA A 135 14.68 -19.50 -4.64
CA ALA A 135 15.23 -20.85 -4.73
C ALA A 135 14.20 -21.91 -4.32
N ALA A 136 13.39 -21.65 -3.29
CA ALA A 136 12.30 -22.55 -2.89
C ALA A 136 11.24 -22.70 -3.98
N VAL A 137 10.89 -21.61 -4.67
CA VAL A 137 9.97 -21.64 -5.82
C VAL A 137 10.55 -22.46 -6.98
N GLU A 138 11.86 -22.32 -7.27
CA GLU A 138 12.52 -23.05 -8.35
C GLU A 138 12.66 -24.56 -8.09
N HIS A 139 12.75 -24.95 -6.82
CA HIS A 139 12.84 -26.35 -6.38
C HIS A 139 11.50 -26.94 -5.94
N PHE A 140 10.40 -26.25 -6.19
CA PHE A 140 9.09 -26.70 -5.75
C PHE A 140 8.66 -28.00 -6.45
N GLU A 141 8.19 -28.97 -5.66
CA GLU A 141 7.62 -30.23 -6.16
C GLU A 141 6.10 -30.23 -6.03
N GLU A 142 5.40 -30.63 -7.10
CA GLU A 142 3.94 -30.50 -7.29
C GLU A 142 3.06 -31.23 -6.25
N THR A 143 3.64 -32.03 -5.35
CA THR A 143 2.92 -32.91 -4.40
C THR A 143 2.73 -32.33 -3.00
N GLN A 144 3.16 -31.09 -2.75
CA GLN A 144 3.34 -30.59 -1.37
C GLN A 144 2.13 -29.82 -0.80
N PHE A 145 1.13 -29.43 -1.61
CA PHE A 145 -0.14 -28.83 -1.15
C PHE A 145 -1.32 -29.16 -2.08
N ASN A 146 -2.54 -29.07 -1.54
CA ASN A 146 -3.78 -29.33 -2.26
C ASN A 146 -4.27 -28.10 -3.04
N LYS A 147 -5.30 -28.29 -3.89
CA LYS A 147 -5.82 -27.23 -4.79
C LYS A 147 -6.45 -26.07 -4.04
N GLU A 148 -7.12 -26.34 -2.94
CA GLU A 148 -7.80 -25.31 -2.16
C GLU A 148 -6.77 -24.41 -1.48
N GLU A 149 -5.72 -25.00 -0.92
CA GLU A 149 -4.55 -24.29 -0.37
C GLU A 149 -3.88 -23.40 -1.43
N ALA A 150 -3.65 -23.93 -2.64
CA ALA A 150 -3.06 -23.19 -3.75
C ALA A 150 -3.94 -22.01 -4.21
N ARG A 151 -5.26 -22.23 -4.35
CA ARG A 151 -6.23 -21.20 -4.74
C ARG A 151 -6.33 -20.11 -3.69
N PHE A 152 -6.32 -20.49 -2.41
CA PHE A 152 -6.31 -19.56 -1.29
C PHE A 152 -5.07 -18.67 -1.36
N MET A 153 -3.87 -19.26 -1.46
CA MET A 153 -2.63 -18.49 -1.52
C MET A 153 -2.54 -17.61 -2.77
N LEU A 154 -3.01 -18.08 -3.92
CA LEU A 154 -3.07 -17.29 -5.13
C LEU A 154 -4.00 -16.08 -4.98
N HIS A 155 -5.18 -16.27 -4.39
CA HIS A 155 -6.09 -15.17 -4.11
C HIS A 155 -5.45 -14.16 -3.15
N PHE A 156 -4.86 -14.64 -2.05
CA PHE A 156 -4.15 -13.80 -1.08
C PHE A 156 -3.06 -12.94 -1.73
N ILE A 157 -2.23 -13.52 -2.60
CA ILE A 157 -1.14 -12.84 -3.31
C ILE A 157 -1.70 -11.74 -4.22
N ARG A 158 -2.78 -12.01 -4.95
CA ARG A 158 -3.42 -11.08 -5.91
C ARG A 158 -4.09 -9.90 -5.25
N GLU A 159 -4.68 -10.09 -4.08
CA GLU A 159 -5.21 -8.99 -3.28
C GLU A 159 -4.09 -8.10 -2.70
N GLY A 160 -2.81 -8.48 -2.88
CA GLY A 160 -1.66 -7.70 -2.43
C GLY A 160 -1.56 -7.64 -0.91
N ILE A 161 -2.21 -8.58 -0.20
CA ILE A 161 -2.25 -8.60 1.25
C ILE A 161 -0.87 -9.04 1.77
N LYS A 162 -0.30 -8.24 2.67
CA LYS A 162 1.00 -8.51 3.30
C LYS A 162 0.93 -8.56 4.83
N LYS A 163 -0.18 -8.12 5.41
CA LYS A 163 -0.39 -8.01 6.86
C LYS A 163 -1.68 -8.74 7.22
N ILE A 164 -1.61 -9.68 8.16
CA ILE A 164 -2.76 -10.48 8.61
C ILE A 164 -2.91 -10.32 10.12
N SER A 165 -4.07 -9.89 10.62
CA SER A 165 -4.32 -9.65 12.05
C SER A 165 -4.76 -10.93 12.76
N PHE A 166 -4.11 -11.31 13.87
CA PHE A 166 -4.32 -12.57 14.62
C PHE A 166 -5.79 -12.93 14.93
N LEU A 167 -6.71 -11.98 14.86
CA LEU A 167 -8.14 -12.20 15.11
C LEU A 167 -8.88 -12.86 13.94
N ASN A 168 -8.40 -12.72 12.70
CA ASN A 168 -9.01 -13.31 11.50
C ASN A 168 -8.39 -14.68 11.14
N HIS A 169 -7.70 -15.34 12.09
CA HIS A 169 -6.68 -16.37 11.81
C HIS A 169 -7.14 -17.83 11.86
N GLY A 170 -8.38 -18.14 12.23
CA GLY A 170 -8.75 -19.51 12.63
C GLY A 170 -8.55 -20.59 11.57
N GLU A 171 -9.01 -20.36 10.34
CA GLU A 171 -9.16 -21.46 9.36
C GLU A 171 -8.03 -21.55 8.32
N ASN A 172 -7.32 -20.44 8.05
CA ASN A 172 -6.32 -20.39 6.98
C ASN A 172 -4.87 -20.37 7.48
N TYR A 173 -4.64 -20.40 8.80
CA TYR A 173 -3.30 -20.37 9.39
C TYR A 173 -2.46 -21.58 8.99
N GLU A 174 -3.08 -22.76 8.92
CA GLU A 174 -2.40 -24.00 8.52
C GLU A 174 -1.81 -23.87 7.11
N VAL A 175 -2.51 -23.17 6.20
CA VAL A 175 -2.03 -22.93 4.84
C VAL A 175 -0.79 -22.03 4.85
N PHE A 176 -0.83 -20.91 5.57
CA PHE A 176 0.34 -20.03 5.69
C PHE A 176 1.53 -20.74 6.34
N TYR A 177 1.31 -21.46 7.43
CA TYR A 177 2.37 -22.17 8.13
C TYR A 177 2.99 -23.25 7.24
N LYS A 178 2.16 -24.01 6.52
CA LYS A 178 2.60 -24.99 5.54
C LYS A 178 3.45 -24.33 4.45
N PHE A 179 2.98 -23.27 3.80
CA PHE A 179 3.77 -22.56 2.79
C PHE A 179 5.08 -21.99 3.35
N ASN A 180 5.11 -21.58 4.62
CA ASN A 180 6.32 -21.12 5.30
C ASN A 180 7.30 -22.27 5.57
N LEU A 181 6.82 -23.45 5.95
CA LEU A 181 7.63 -24.66 6.10
C LEU A 181 8.27 -25.10 4.77
N LEU A 182 7.55 -24.91 3.66
CA LEU A 182 8.07 -25.18 2.31
C LEU A 182 9.03 -24.09 1.81
N GLY A 183 9.25 -23.03 2.59
CA GLY A 183 10.11 -21.91 2.22
C GLY A 183 9.56 -21.05 1.08
N LEU A 184 8.29 -21.23 0.70
CA LEU A 184 7.65 -20.47 -0.39
C LEU A 184 7.22 -19.07 0.07
N ILE A 185 6.93 -18.93 1.35
CA ILE A 185 6.69 -17.65 2.02
C ILE A 185 7.54 -17.56 3.28
N HIS A 186 7.63 -16.36 3.84
CA HIS A 186 8.22 -16.07 5.13
C HIS A 186 7.22 -15.33 6.00
N LEU A 187 6.99 -15.87 7.19
CA LEU A 187 6.14 -15.28 8.21
C LEU A 187 6.99 -14.57 9.26
N GLN A 188 6.70 -13.29 9.48
CA GLN A 188 7.27 -12.50 10.57
C GLN A 188 6.16 -12.09 11.52
N GLU A 189 6.25 -12.53 12.77
CA GLU A 189 5.24 -12.24 13.79
C GLU A 189 5.50 -10.90 14.49
N ASN A 190 4.47 -10.08 14.64
CA ASN A 190 4.46 -8.94 15.53
C ASN A 190 3.48 -9.21 16.67
N ILE A 191 4.03 -9.68 17.79
CA ILE A 191 3.27 -10.08 18.97
C ILE A 191 2.56 -8.89 19.63
N VAL A 192 3.20 -7.71 19.60
CA VAL A 192 2.71 -6.49 20.27
C VAL A 192 1.43 -5.98 19.60
N GLU A 193 1.46 -5.83 18.28
CA GLU A 193 0.34 -5.35 17.47
C GLU A 193 -0.56 -6.48 16.97
N LYS A 194 -0.25 -7.73 17.30
CA LYS A 194 -1.04 -8.94 16.98
C LYS A 194 -1.27 -9.15 15.49
N TYR A 195 -0.21 -9.17 14.69
CA TYR A 195 -0.29 -9.48 13.26
C TYR A 195 0.91 -10.27 12.73
N LEU A 196 0.73 -10.88 11.55
CA LEU A 196 1.78 -11.49 10.74
C LEU A 196 2.09 -10.62 9.52
N ILE A 197 3.38 -10.44 9.23
CA ILE A 197 3.84 -10.00 7.92
C ILE A 197 4.13 -11.23 7.09
N VAL A 198 3.55 -11.30 5.90
CA VAL A 198 3.81 -12.35 4.92
C VAL A 198 4.69 -11.79 3.81
N SER A 199 5.88 -12.36 3.66
CA SER A 199 6.78 -12.06 2.55
C SER A 199 6.80 -13.25 1.60
N TYR A 200 6.71 -13.01 0.30
CA TYR A 200 6.68 -14.04 -0.72
C TYR A 200 7.40 -13.56 -1.99
N SER A 201 7.91 -14.50 -2.78
CA SER A 201 8.48 -14.18 -4.09
C SER A 201 7.38 -13.80 -5.08
N HIS A 202 7.67 -12.86 -6.00
CA HIS A 202 6.78 -12.57 -7.13
C HIS A 202 6.59 -13.78 -8.05
N LYS A 203 7.58 -14.68 -8.13
CA LYS A 203 7.51 -15.91 -8.92
C LYS A 203 6.51 -16.93 -8.37
N LEU A 204 6.11 -16.80 -7.09
CA LEU A 204 5.17 -17.72 -6.46
C LEU A 204 3.79 -17.65 -7.12
N GLU A 205 3.36 -16.47 -7.56
CA GLU A 205 2.07 -16.32 -8.26
C GLU A 205 2.06 -17.15 -9.56
N ASP A 206 3.10 -16.99 -10.38
CA ASP A 206 3.24 -17.70 -11.65
C ASP A 206 3.28 -19.22 -11.43
N LEU A 207 4.00 -19.67 -10.41
CA LEU A 207 4.08 -21.07 -10.03
C LEU A 207 2.68 -21.63 -9.70
N LEU A 208 1.93 -20.96 -8.83
CA LEU A 208 0.60 -21.41 -8.42
C LEU A 208 -0.38 -21.42 -9.59
N MET A 209 -0.31 -20.40 -10.45
CA MET A 209 -1.13 -20.32 -11.67
C MET A 209 -0.82 -21.46 -12.64
N ASN A 210 0.45 -21.73 -12.91
CA ASN A 210 0.86 -22.79 -13.83
C ASN A 210 0.42 -24.16 -13.32
N TRP A 211 0.62 -24.43 -12.04
CA TRP A 211 0.22 -25.68 -11.42
C TRP A 211 -1.30 -25.91 -11.48
N LEU A 212 -2.10 -24.90 -11.14
CA LEU A 212 -3.56 -24.98 -11.23
C LEU A 212 -4.06 -25.20 -12.67
N ASN A 213 -3.36 -24.65 -13.67
CA ASN A 213 -3.77 -24.72 -15.08
C ASN A 213 -3.34 -26.03 -15.77
N LYS A 214 -2.19 -26.61 -15.39
CA LYS A 214 -1.64 -27.85 -15.97
C LYS A 214 -2.61 -29.02 -15.84
N GLU A 215 -3.31 -29.11 -14.72
CA GLU A 215 -4.27 -30.18 -14.46
C GLU A 215 -5.63 -29.97 -15.16
N THR A 216 -5.99 -28.74 -15.54
CA THR A 216 -7.15 -28.52 -16.43
C THR A 216 -6.92 -29.09 -17.81
N LEU A 217 -5.67 -29.20 -18.28
CA LEU A 217 -5.34 -29.85 -19.54
C LEU A 217 -5.26 -31.38 -19.41
N GLU A 218 -4.79 -31.90 -18.29
CA GLU A 218 -4.70 -33.35 -18.04
C GLU A 218 -6.07 -33.99 -17.68
N ASN A 219 -7.00 -33.24 -17.07
CA ASN A 219 -8.37 -33.71 -16.78
C ASN A 219 -9.38 -33.50 -17.93
N ILE A 220 -8.97 -32.95 -19.09
CA ILE A 220 -9.82 -32.96 -20.30
C ILE A 220 -9.78 -34.33 -21.00
N THR A 221 -8.87 -35.22 -20.60
CA THR A 221 -8.86 -36.62 -21.03
C THR A 221 -9.70 -37.50 -20.10
N GLN A 222 -10.89 -37.89 -20.62
CA GLN A 222 -11.82 -38.91 -20.14
C GLN A 222 -12.79 -38.55 -19.00
N ASP A 223 -13.70 -37.61 -19.26
CA ASP A 223 -15.03 -37.67 -18.62
C ASP A 223 -16.08 -37.94 -19.72
N THR A 224 -16.25 -39.22 -20.04
CA THR A 224 -17.10 -39.72 -21.14
C THR A 224 -18.56 -39.91 -20.74
N SER A 225 -18.97 -39.60 -19.51
CA SER A 225 -20.37 -39.74 -19.10
C SER A 225 -21.16 -38.45 -19.38
N SER A 226 -21.31 -38.10 -20.66
CA SER A 226 -22.39 -37.20 -21.06
C SER A 226 -23.72 -37.87 -20.69
N TRP A 227 -24.40 -37.38 -19.66
CA TRP A 227 -25.71 -37.91 -19.29
C TRP A 227 -26.68 -37.73 -20.45
N SER A 228 -27.34 -38.80 -20.87
CA SER A 228 -28.26 -38.77 -22.02
C SER A 228 -29.71 -38.53 -21.62
N ARG A 229 -30.10 -39.01 -20.43
CA ARG A 229 -31.46 -38.87 -19.90
C ARG A 229 -31.47 -39.11 -18.40
N LEU A 230 -32.06 -38.18 -17.66
CA LEU A 230 -32.38 -38.37 -16.25
C LEU A 230 -33.83 -38.82 -16.12
N SER A 231 -34.10 -39.87 -15.37
CA SER A 231 -35.45 -40.43 -15.22
C SER A 231 -35.62 -41.10 -13.88
N PHE A 232 -36.65 -40.72 -13.13
CA PHE A 232 -36.95 -41.27 -11.83
C PHE A 232 -38.45 -41.18 -11.49
N LEU A 233 -38.85 -42.02 -10.53
CA LEU A 233 -40.22 -42.11 -10.01
C LEU A 233 -40.50 -40.92 -9.08
N LEU A 234 -41.67 -40.30 -9.27
CA LEU A 234 -42.25 -39.33 -8.35
C LEU A 234 -43.28 -40.07 -7.48
N GLU A 235 -42.90 -40.34 -6.24
CA GLU A 235 -43.78 -41.01 -5.27
C GLU A 235 -44.92 -40.08 -4.83
N ASN A 236 -46.13 -40.64 -4.77
CA ASN A 236 -47.29 -39.89 -4.29
C ASN A 236 -47.11 -39.47 -2.83
N ASN A 237 -47.32 -38.18 -2.54
CA ASN A 237 -47.29 -37.66 -1.19
C ASN A 237 -48.55 -38.09 -0.43
N ARG A 238 -48.44 -39.11 0.42
CA ARG A 238 -49.55 -39.59 1.26
C ARG A 238 -50.12 -38.51 2.21
N SER A 239 -49.37 -37.44 2.44
CA SER A 239 -49.79 -36.31 3.27
C SER A 239 -50.30 -35.11 2.45
N TYR A 240 -50.58 -35.29 1.15
CA TYR A 240 -51.17 -34.25 0.32
C TYR A 240 -52.57 -33.88 0.84
N ARG A 241 -52.73 -32.63 1.28
CA ARG A 241 -53.98 -32.14 1.89
C ARG A 241 -54.61 -30.99 1.12
N ASN A 242 -53.81 -30.19 0.40
CA ASN A 242 -54.26 -29.04 -0.37
C ASN A 242 -53.23 -28.61 -1.43
N SER A 243 -53.57 -27.57 -2.19
CA SER A 243 -52.73 -27.00 -3.25
C SER A 243 -51.36 -26.47 -2.79
N ASN A 244 -51.16 -26.26 -1.48
CA ASN A 244 -49.90 -25.76 -0.93
C ASN A 244 -48.95 -26.90 -0.50
N THR A 245 -49.41 -28.15 -0.52
CA THR A 245 -48.55 -29.33 -0.33
C THR A 245 -48.15 -29.91 -1.70
N PRO A 246 -46.89 -30.32 -1.91
CA PRO A 246 -46.50 -30.92 -3.19
C PRO A 246 -47.23 -32.26 -3.36
N ARG A 247 -47.82 -32.46 -4.56
CA ARG A 247 -48.54 -33.68 -4.91
C ARG A 247 -47.64 -34.92 -4.86
N PHE A 248 -46.39 -34.76 -5.29
CA PHE A 248 -45.37 -35.80 -5.22
C PHE A 248 -44.22 -35.33 -4.32
N SER A 249 -43.73 -36.20 -3.47
CA SER A 249 -42.60 -35.89 -2.59
C SER A 249 -41.86 -37.17 -2.20
N GLY A 250 -40.54 -37.14 -2.32
CA GLY A 250 -39.67 -38.24 -1.92
C GLY A 250 -38.21 -37.79 -1.97
N THR A 251 -37.30 -38.71 -1.70
CA THR A 251 -35.85 -38.49 -1.79
C THR A 251 -35.25 -39.39 -2.84
N ILE A 252 -34.32 -38.86 -3.63
CA ILE A 252 -33.54 -39.63 -4.61
C ILE A 252 -32.07 -39.61 -4.21
N SER A 253 -31.38 -40.74 -4.43
CA SER A 253 -29.94 -40.85 -4.27
C SER A 253 -29.31 -41.22 -5.61
N PHE A 254 -28.34 -40.43 -6.04
CA PHE A 254 -27.55 -40.71 -7.25
C PHE A 254 -26.32 -41.51 -6.88
N LYS A 255 -25.99 -42.51 -7.69
CA LYS A 255 -24.81 -43.38 -7.48
C LYS A 255 -23.53 -42.78 -8.06
N GLU A 256 -23.67 -41.73 -8.87
CA GLU A 256 -22.62 -41.05 -9.59
C GLU A 256 -22.97 -39.56 -9.66
N ASP A 257 -21.96 -38.72 -9.86
CA ASP A 257 -22.14 -37.29 -10.00
C ASP A 257 -22.85 -36.97 -11.31
N ILE A 258 -23.90 -36.14 -11.25
CA ILE A 258 -24.65 -35.70 -12.43
C ILE A 258 -24.32 -34.23 -12.68
N ILE A 259 -23.59 -33.98 -13.78
CA ILE A 259 -23.20 -32.63 -14.17
C ILE A 259 -24.17 -32.09 -15.24
N ILE A 260 -25.06 -31.19 -14.85
CA ILE A 260 -25.89 -30.41 -15.78
C ILE A 260 -25.16 -29.12 -16.15
N LYS A 261 -24.62 -29.05 -17.37
CA LYS A 261 -23.86 -27.88 -17.84
C LYS A 261 -24.75 -26.64 -17.96
N LYS A 262 -24.18 -25.46 -17.70
CA LYS A 262 -24.89 -24.18 -17.90
C LYS A 262 -25.37 -24.05 -19.35
N HIS A 263 -26.53 -23.46 -19.55
CA HIS A 263 -27.16 -23.25 -20.86
C HIS A 263 -27.53 -24.54 -21.63
N THR A 264 -27.48 -25.72 -21.02
CA THR A 264 -28.05 -26.93 -21.62
C THR A 264 -29.57 -26.84 -21.64
N LYS A 265 -30.15 -26.75 -22.83
CA LYS A 265 -31.60 -26.84 -23.02
C LYS A 265 -32.04 -28.30 -22.82
N CYS A 266 -33.05 -28.49 -21.98
CA CYS A 266 -33.59 -29.82 -21.69
C CYS A 266 -35.10 -29.84 -21.94
N LEU A 267 -35.59 -30.93 -22.50
CA LEU A 267 -37.00 -31.27 -22.48
C LEU A 267 -37.29 -31.96 -21.15
N TYR A 268 -38.34 -31.53 -20.47
CA TYR A 268 -38.88 -32.25 -19.32
C TYR A 268 -40.28 -32.77 -19.61
N GLY A 269 -40.63 -33.88 -18.96
CA GLY A 269 -41.94 -34.50 -19.10
C GLY A 269 -42.32 -35.23 -17.82
N VAL A 270 -43.61 -35.23 -17.51
CA VAL A 270 -44.19 -35.98 -16.39
C VAL A 270 -45.25 -36.90 -16.98
N TRP A 271 -45.12 -38.19 -16.71
CA TRP A 271 -46.04 -39.21 -17.19
C TRP A 271 -46.81 -39.79 -16.01
N ASP A 272 -48.11 -39.55 -15.95
CA ASP A 272 -48.97 -40.18 -14.96
C ASP A 272 -48.98 -41.70 -15.19
N ARG A 273 -48.84 -42.47 -14.11
CA ARG A 273 -48.92 -43.93 -14.11
C ARG A 273 -50.20 -44.38 -13.38
N SER A 274 -50.58 -45.63 -13.58
CA SER A 274 -51.60 -46.29 -12.74
C SER A 274 -51.14 -46.27 -11.27
N HIS A 275 -52.07 -46.03 -10.34
CA HIS A 275 -51.85 -45.90 -8.88
C HIS A 275 -51.34 -44.54 -8.38
N ASP A 276 -51.69 -43.44 -9.06
CA ASP A 276 -51.40 -42.05 -8.62
C ASP A 276 -49.91 -41.69 -8.48
N ASP A 277 -49.00 -42.53 -8.98
CA ASP A 277 -47.59 -42.19 -9.13
C ASP A 277 -47.33 -41.51 -10.48
N ALA A 278 -46.23 -40.77 -10.58
CA ALA A 278 -45.81 -40.15 -11.83
C ALA A 278 -44.34 -40.43 -12.14
N TRP A 279 -43.98 -40.40 -13.42
CA TRP A 279 -42.60 -40.59 -13.86
C TRP A 279 -42.05 -39.28 -14.42
N PHE A 280 -41.00 -38.75 -13.80
CA PHE A 280 -40.32 -37.55 -14.29
C PHE A 280 -39.16 -37.91 -15.21
N THR A 281 -39.05 -37.17 -16.31
CA THR A 281 -37.97 -37.32 -17.28
C THR A 281 -37.40 -35.96 -17.62
N LEU A 282 -36.07 -35.85 -17.65
CA LEU A 282 -35.33 -34.70 -18.15
C LEU A 282 -34.32 -35.20 -19.19
N THR A 283 -34.36 -34.65 -20.40
CA THR A 283 -33.51 -35.08 -21.51
C THR A 283 -32.91 -33.86 -22.20
N PRO A 284 -31.59 -33.79 -22.44
CA PRO A 284 -31.00 -32.71 -23.23
C PRO A 284 -31.61 -32.68 -24.62
N THR A 285 -31.90 -31.49 -25.15
CA THR A 285 -32.48 -31.39 -26.50
C THR A 285 -31.56 -31.91 -27.60
N SER A 286 -30.24 -31.99 -27.33
CA SER A 286 -29.26 -32.60 -28.23
C SER A 286 -29.49 -34.10 -28.44
N ASP A 287 -30.08 -34.78 -27.47
CA ASP A 287 -30.13 -36.25 -27.41
C ASP A 287 -31.52 -36.80 -27.80
N ILE A 288 -32.45 -35.90 -28.13
CA ILE A 288 -33.76 -36.24 -28.65
C ILE A 288 -33.58 -36.60 -30.13
N ILE A 289 -33.46 -37.90 -30.41
CA ILE A 289 -33.57 -38.41 -31.78
C ILE A 289 -34.96 -38.01 -32.30
N VAL A 290 -34.99 -37.19 -33.35
CA VAL A 290 -36.20 -36.62 -33.94
C VAL A 290 -37.05 -37.72 -34.57
N ALA A 291 -37.80 -38.45 -33.75
CA ALA A 291 -38.91 -39.26 -34.21
C ALA A 291 -40.11 -38.33 -34.41
N ASN A 292 -40.24 -37.74 -35.61
CA ASN A 292 -41.44 -37.10 -36.19
C ASN A 292 -42.49 -36.49 -35.22
N ASN A 293 -42.06 -35.79 -34.18
CA ASN A 293 -42.96 -35.03 -33.33
C ASN A 293 -43.23 -33.70 -34.02
N LYS A 294 -44.49 -33.48 -34.43
CA LYS A 294 -44.92 -32.18 -34.94
C LYS A 294 -44.65 -31.13 -33.85
N PRO A 295 -43.93 -30.03 -34.17
CA PRO A 295 -43.66 -28.99 -33.19
C PRO A 295 -44.97 -28.42 -32.66
N ILE A 296 -45.04 -28.27 -31.34
CA ILE A 296 -46.13 -27.57 -30.67
C ILE A 296 -46.19 -26.16 -31.28
N HIS A 297 -47.40 -25.72 -31.59
CA HIS A 297 -47.73 -24.69 -32.59
C HIS A 297 -47.12 -23.27 -32.41
N LYS A 298 -46.23 -23.02 -31.45
CA LYS A 298 -45.64 -21.70 -31.18
C LYS A 298 -44.24 -21.80 -30.55
N GLU A 299 -43.26 -22.31 -31.27
CA GLU A 299 -41.87 -21.96 -30.98
C GLU A 299 -41.38 -20.89 -31.97
N PRO A 300 -40.73 -19.80 -31.50
CA PRO A 300 -40.20 -18.76 -32.36
C PRO A 300 -39.11 -19.36 -33.26
N LYS A 301 -39.29 -19.24 -34.57
CA LYS A 301 -38.27 -19.62 -35.55
C LYS A 301 -37.23 -18.51 -35.67
N HIS A 302 -35.99 -18.90 -35.91
CA HIS A 302 -34.90 -17.98 -36.13
C HIS A 302 -35.18 -17.13 -37.39
N ILE A 303 -34.93 -15.82 -37.33
CA ILE A 303 -35.35 -14.87 -38.40
C ILE A 303 -34.75 -15.22 -39.77
N ARG A 304 -33.56 -15.85 -39.76
CA ARG A 304 -32.87 -16.36 -40.96
C ARG A 304 -33.67 -17.46 -41.67
N ASP A 305 -34.34 -18.33 -40.92
CA ASP A 305 -35.12 -19.44 -41.48
C ASP A 305 -36.47 -18.96 -42.06
N ILE A 306 -36.97 -17.85 -41.51
CA ILE A 306 -38.15 -17.15 -42.04
C ILE A 306 -37.79 -16.44 -43.35
N LEU A 307 -36.66 -15.73 -43.39
CA LEU A 307 -36.19 -15.03 -44.59
C LEU A 307 -35.86 -15.99 -45.73
N ASN A 308 -35.18 -17.10 -45.44
CA ASN A 308 -34.88 -18.10 -46.46
C ASN A 308 -36.16 -18.73 -47.04
N ARG A 309 -37.15 -19.05 -46.20
CA ARG A 309 -38.47 -19.50 -46.69
C ARG A 309 -39.21 -18.48 -47.53
N PHE A 310 -39.08 -17.20 -47.19
CA PHE A 310 -39.73 -16.13 -47.93
C PHE A 310 -39.14 -15.99 -49.33
N LEU A 311 -37.81 -16.09 -49.44
CA LEU A 311 -37.05 -15.98 -50.70
C LEU A 311 -37.12 -17.24 -51.56
N ASP A 312 -37.25 -18.41 -50.95
CA ASP A 312 -37.33 -19.69 -51.65
C ASP A 312 -38.76 -20.02 -52.15
N ASN A 313 -39.77 -19.23 -51.78
CA ASN A 313 -41.13 -19.43 -52.25
C ASN A 313 -41.34 -18.79 -53.65
N PRO A 314 -41.61 -19.58 -54.71
CA PRO A 314 -41.70 -19.06 -56.07
C PRO A 314 -42.84 -18.06 -56.31
N GLU A 315 -43.88 -18.03 -55.47
CA GLU A 315 -44.98 -17.05 -55.55
C GLU A 315 -44.58 -15.63 -55.08
N ASN A 316 -43.47 -15.49 -54.36
CA ASN A 316 -42.97 -14.21 -53.87
C ASN A 316 -41.96 -13.54 -54.82
N ARG A 317 -41.73 -14.10 -56.02
CA ARG A 317 -40.71 -13.62 -56.98
C ARG A 317 -41.19 -12.47 -57.89
N ASP A 318 -42.46 -12.11 -57.84
CA ASP A 318 -43.05 -11.04 -58.66
C ASP A 318 -43.39 -9.76 -57.86
N PHE A 319 -42.79 -9.56 -56.68
CA PHE A 319 -42.89 -8.33 -55.87
C PHE A 319 -41.56 -7.57 -55.78
#